data_AF-A0A3D3L353-F1
#
_entry.id   AF-A0A3D3L353-F1
#
_cell.length_a   1.000
_cell.length_b   1.000
_cell.length_c   1.000
_cell.angle_alpha   90.00
_cell.angle_beta   90.00
_cell.angle_gamma   90.00
#
_symmetry.space_group_name_H-M   'P 1'
#
loop_
_entity.id
_entity.type
_entity.pdbx_description
1 polymer ?
#
loop_
_entity_poly.entity_id
_entity_poly.type
_entity_poly.pdbx_seq_one_letter_code
_entity_poly.pdbx_strand_id
1 'polypeptide(L)'
;MIQFAHPWFLLLAVIIPVLIWWYRLYGKNQEGTLRLSSIDLLQGRFIRQGKRRVRILSSIQIGVLLLIVLALARPRLVDTLEETTVKVVDIVMVVDISSSMLAEDFKPNRLEAVKKTAAKFIEKRPG
;
A
#
# COMPACT_ATOMS: atom_id res chain seq x y z
N MET A 1 -1.83 2.58 -4.62
CA MET A 1 -0.47 3.21 -4.53
C MET A 1 0.37 2.46 -3.50
N ILE A 2 1.71 2.39 -3.64
CA ILE A 2 2.58 1.78 -2.61
C ILE A 2 2.74 2.79 -1.47
N GLN A 3 2.31 2.42 -0.27
CA GLN A 3 2.45 3.22 0.93
C GLN A 3 3.16 2.42 2.02
N PHE A 4 4.14 3.05 2.69
CA PHE A 4 4.78 2.47 3.87
C PHE A 4 3.97 2.85 5.11
N ALA A 5 3.59 1.86 5.92
CA ALA A 5 2.87 2.14 7.15
C ALA A 5 3.77 2.78 8.22
N HIS A 6 5.05 2.43 8.22
CA HIS A 6 6.02 2.91 9.20
C HIS A 6 7.34 3.32 8.50
N PRO A 7 7.33 4.43 7.74
CA PRO A 7 8.48 4.83 6.92
C PRO A 7 9.75 5.11 7.74
N TRP A 8 9.60 5.48 9.02
CA TRP A 8 10.70 5.78 9.93
C TRP A 8 11.67 4.60 10.13
N PHE A 9 11.22 3.35 9.98
CA PHE A 9 12.11 2.18 10.07
C PHE A 9 13.15 2.15 8.95
N LEU A 10 12.95 2.84 7.83
CA LEU A 10 13.96 2.96 6.78
C LEU A 10 15.23 3.66 7.28
N LEU A 11 15.14 4.48 8.34
CA LEU A 11 16.32 5.08 8.99
C LEU A 11 17.26 4.00 9.57
N LEU A 12 16.76 2.83 9.96
CA LEU A 12 17.60 1.71 10.40
C LEU A 12 18.53 1.22 9.28
N ALA A 13 18.20 1.46 8.01
CA ALA A 13 19.11 1.14 6.90
C ALA A 13 20.44 1.91 6.99
N VAL A 14 20.47 3.08 7.66
CA VAL A 14 21.69 3.86 7.91
C VAL A 14 22.62 3.16 8.90
N ILE A 15 22.11 2.29 9.77
CA ILE A 15 22.93 1.51 10.70
C ILE A 15 23.76 0.46 9.95
N ILE A 16 23.28 -0.04 8.82
CA ILE A 16 23.96 -1.07 8.01
C ILE A 16 25.35 -0.61 7.51
N PRO A 17 25.52 0.57 6.85
CA PRO A 17 26.84 1.05 6.46
C PRO A 17 27.75 1.35 7.67
N VAL A 18 27.19 1.79 8.80
CA VAL A 18 27.94 1.98 10.06
C VAL A 18 28.49 0.65 10.56
N LEU A 19 27.68 -0.42 10.56
CA LEU A 19 28.12 -1.76 10.93
C LEU A 19 29.18 -2.30 9.97
N ILE A 20 29.04 -2.06 8.66
CA ILE A 20 30.06 -2.45 7.67
C ILE A 20 31.37 -1.70 7.94
N TRP A 21 31.31 -0.41 8.24
CA TRP A 21 32.50 0.40 8.52
C TRP A 21 33.18 -0.07 9.82
N TRP A 22 32.42 -0.23 10.91
CA TRP A 22 32.92 -0.78 12.16
C TRP A 22 33.59 -2.14 11.92
N TYR A 23 32.89 -3.08 11.30
CA TYR A 23 33.43 -4.42 11.03
C TYR A 23 34.74 -4.38 10.23
N ARG A 24 34.88 -3.46 9.28
CA ARG A 24 36.13 -3.28 8.53
C ARG A 24 37.28 -2.72 9.36
N LEU A 25 37.00 -1.84 10.32
CA LEU A 25 38.01 -1.21 11.18
C LEU A 25 38.45 -2.09 12.35
N TYR A 26 37.49 -2.69 13.07
CA TYR A 26 37.74 -3.37 14.33
C TYR A 26 37.40 -4.87 14.30
N GLY A 27 36.52 -5.30 13.38
CA GLY A 27 36.02 -6.68 13.33
C GLY A 27 37.01 -7.67 12.71
N LYS A 28 37.76 -7.25 11.68
CA LYS A 28 38.72 -8.11 10.97
C LYS A 28 39.81 -8.72 11.85
N ASN A 29 40.18 -8.04 12.93
CA ASN A 29 41.26 -8.50 13.82
C ASN A 29 40.76 -9.43 14.94
N GLN A 30 39.45 -9.63 15.06
CA GLN A 30 38.81 -10.47 16.06
C GLN A 30 38.29 -11.79 15.47
N GLU A 31 38.53 -12.03 14.19
CA GLU A 31 38.16 -13.29 13.55
C GLU A 31 39.12 -14.41 13.93
N GLY A 32 38.58 -15.61 14.16
CA GLY A 32 39.37 -16.80 14.47
C GLY A 32 40.32 -17.12 13.32
N THR A 33 41.60 -16.78 13.48
CA THR A 33 42.63 -17.12 12.50
C THR A 33 43.03 -18.58 12.66
N LEU A 34 42.94 -19.36 11.58
CA LEU A 34 43.57 -20.68 11.54
C LEU A 34 45.07 -20.50 11.32
N ARG A 35 45.87 -20.87 12.32
CA ARG A 35 47.33 -20.90 12.19
C ARG A 35 47.71 -22.15 11.41
N LEU A 36 48.28 -21.96 10.23
CA LEU A 36 48.78 -23.04 9.38
C LEU A 36 50.31 -23.00 9.34
N SER A 37 50.95 -24.15 9.47
CA SER A 37 52.42 -24.26 9.54
C SER A 37 53.12 -23.85 8.23
N SER A 38 52.45 -23.92 7.09
CA SER A 38 52.93 -23.36 5.83
C SER A 38 51.76 -22.95 4.93
N ILE A 39 51.80 -21.71 4.44
CA ILE A 39 50.81 -21.15 3.52
C ILE A 39 51.19 -21.46 2.06
N ASP A 40 52.46 -21.80 1.81
CA ASP A 40 52.98 -22.13 0.47
C ASP A 40 52.42 -23.45 -0.09
N LEU A 41 51.98 -24.36 0.80
CA LEU A 41 51.32 -25.61 0.42
C LEU A 41 49.84 -25.40 0.03
N LEU A 42 49.26 -24.23 0.32
CA LEU A 42 47.90 -23.91 -0.08
C LEU A 42 47.90 -23.35 -1.51
N GLN A 43 47.28 -24.09 -2.42
CA GLN A 43 47.03 -23.59 -3.77
C GLN A 43 46.25 -22.27 -3.71
N GLY A 44 46.72 -21.25 -4.44
CA GLY A 44 46.06 -19.93 -4.48
C GLY A 44 44.58 -19.98 -4.89
N ARG A 45 44.15 -21.04 -5.58
CA ARG A 45 42.73 -21.34 -5.87
C ARG A 45 41.90 -21.55 -4.60
N PHE A 46 42.42 -22.27 -3.59
CA PHE A 46 41.71 -22.54 -2.34
C PHE A 46 41.48 -21.25 -1.53
N ILE A 47 42.50 -20.40 -1.43
CA ILE A 47 42.42 -19.09 -0.76
C ILE A 47 41.40 -18.19 -1.46
N ARG A 48 41.43 -18.14 -2.80
CA ARG A 48 40.48 -17.34 -3.59
C ARG A 48 39.04 -17.83 -3.44
N GLN A 49 38.82 -19.14 -3.40
CA GLN A 49 37.49 -19.73 -3.16
C GLN A 49 36.99 -19.41 -1.75
N GLY A 50 37.84 -19.52 -0.72
CA GLY A 50 37.50 -19.14 0.65
C GLY A 50 37.11 -17.67 0.76
N LYS A 51 37.92 -16.75 0.22
CA LYS A 51 37.61 -15.31 0.17
C LYS A 51 36.31 -15.01 -0.57
N ARG A 52 36.03 -15.72 -1.68
CA ARG A 52 34.77 -15.59 -2.42
C ARG A 52 33.58 -16.04 -1.58
N ARG A 53 33.70 -17.17 -0.87
CA ARG A 53 32.65 -17.71 0.00
C ARG A 53 32.31 -16.75 1.14
N VAL A 54 33.33 -16.22 1.82
CA VAL A 54 33.14 -15.20 2.87
C VAL A 54 32.42 -13.98 2.32
N ARG A 55 32.83 -13.45 1.16
CA ARG A 55 32.18 -12.31 0.52
C ARG A 55 30.71 -12.59 0.20
N ILE A 56 30.39 -13.78 -0.33
CA ILE A 56 29.01 -14.17 -0.64
C ILE A 56 28.17 -14.22 0.65
N LEU A 57 28.68 -14.86 1.70
CA LEU A 57 27.98 -14.94 2.99
C LEU A 57 27.73 -13.55 3.59
N SER A 58 28.73 -12.67 3.57
CA SER A 58 28.57 -11.29 4.07
C SER A 58 27.55 -10.50 3.23
N SER A 59 27.54 -10.67 1.90
CA SER A 59 26.53 -10.04 1.05
C SER A 59 25.12 -10.53 1.36
N ILE A 60 24.95 -11.84 1.61
CA ILE A 60 23.66 -12.42 2.01
C ILE A 60 23.22 -11.86 3.36
N GLN A 61 24.12 -11.77 4.35
CA GLN A 61 23.80 -11.19 5.66
C GLN A 61 23.31 -9.74 5.54
N ILE A 62 23.99 -8.91 4.74
CA ILE A 62 23.57 -7.53 4.49
C ILE A 62 22.19 -7.50 3.78
N GLY A 63 21.98 -8.38 2.80
CA GLY A 63 20.70 -8.53 2.11
C GLY A 63 19.56 -8.89 3.07
N VAL A 64 19.79 -9.83 3.98
CA VAL A 64 18.81 -10.22 5.01
C VAL A 64 18.48 -9.04 5.93
N LEU A 65 19.49 -8.29 6.38
CA LEU A 65 19.26 -7.08 7.19
C LEU A 65 18.41 -6.04 6.44
N LEU A 66 18.67 -5.81 5.15
CA LEU A 66 17.86 -4.91 4.32
C LEU A 66 16.41 -5.41 4.19
N LEU A 67 16.22 -6.71 3.97
CA LEU A 67 14.87 -7.30 3.89
C LEU A 67 14.11 -7.18 5.22
N ILE A 68 14.78 -7.33 6.36
CA ILE A 68 14.18 -7.11 7.69
C ILE A 68 13.74 -5.64 7.83
N VAL A 69 14.60 -4.69 7.46
CA VAL A 69 14.25 -3.25 7.51
C VAL A 69 13.06 -2.94 6.60
N LEU A 70 13.03 -3.50 5.40
CA LEU A 70 11.89 -3.34 4.47
C LEU A 70 10.61 -3.97 5.03
N ALA A 71 10.70 -5.16 5.64
CA ALA A 71 9.56 -5.81 6.27
C ALA A 71 9.00 -4.97 7.43
N LEU A 72 9.86 -4.36 8.24
CA LEU A 72 9.47 -3.46 9.34
C LEU A 72 8.81 -2.18 8.82
N ALA A 73 9.30 -1.61 7.72
CA ALA A 73 8.67 -0.45 7.07
C ALA A 73 7.25 -0.77 6.54
N ARG A 74 6.94 -2.07 6.39
CA ARG A 74 5.64 -2.64 6.02
C ARG A 74 5.08 -1.96 4.75
N PRO A 75 5.68 -2.21 3.58
CA PRO A 75 5.14 -1.75 2.31
C PRO A 75 3.76 -2.37 2.09
N ARG A 76 2.75 -1.55 1.82
CA ARG A 76 1.40 -2.00 1.51
C ARG A 76 0.99 -1.45 0.15
N LEU A 77 0.33 -2.29 -0.63
CA LEU A 77 -0.50 -1.83 -1.73
C LEU A 77 -1.81 -1.37 -1.10
N VAL A 78 -2.02 -0.06 -1.09
CA VAL A 78 -3.28 0.52 -0.66
C VAL A 78 -4.07 0.82 -1.92
N ASP A 79 -5.18 0.11 -2.09
CA ASP A 79 -6.23 0.52 -3.00
C ASP A 79 -7.03 1.60 -2.30
N THR A 80 -7.00 2.80 -2.88
CA THR A 80 -7.96 3.82 -2.52
C THR A 80 -9.29 3.34 -3.06
N LEU A 81 -10.12 2.78 -2.19
CA LEU A 81 -11.55 2.73 -2.46
C LEU A 81 -11.95 4.19 -2.60
N GLU A 82 -12.07 4.68 -3.83
CA GLU A 82 -12.83 5.89 -4.08
C GLU A 82 -14.25 5.55 -3.62
N GLU A 83 -14.56 5.92 -2.38
CA GLU A 83 -15.93 6.00 -1.93
C GLU A 83 -16.59 7.07 -2.79
N THR A 84 -17.13 6.64 -3.92
CA THR A 84 -18.10 7.43 -4.66
C THR A 84 -19.32 7.49 -3.77
N THR A 85 -19.36 8.49 -2.90
CA THR A 85 -20.55 8.81 -2.11
C THR A 85 -21.61 9.30 -3.08
N VAL A 86 -22.37 8.36 -3.65
CA VAL A 86 -23.57 8.67 -4.41
C VAL A 86 -24.54 9.24 -3.39
N LYS A 87 -24.77 10.56 -3.45
CA LYS A 87 -25.79 11.20 -2.62
C LYS A 87 -27.16 10.72 -3.08
N VAL A 88 -27.69 9.71 -2.40
CA VAL A 88 -29.08 9.29 -2.56
C VAL A 88 -29.97 10.32 -1.89
N VAL A 89 -30.99 10.79 -2.61
CA VAL A 89 -32.00 11.71 -2.07
C VAL A 89 -33.35 11.01 -2.16
N ASP A 90 -33.88 10.62 -1.01
CA ASP A 90 -35.22 10.04 -0.88
C ASP A 90 -36.28 11.15 -0.96
N ILE A 91 -37.28 10.96 -1.81
CA ILE A 91 -38.35 11.94 -2.03
C ILE A 91 -39.69 11.25 -1.84
N VAL A 92 -40.48 11.73 -0.87
CA VAL A 92 -41.85 11.29 -0.66
C VAL A 92 -42.78 12.34 -1.25
N MET A 93 -43.67 11.91 -2.16
CA MET A 93 -44.68 12.76 -2.77
C MET A 93 -46.05 12.42 -2.18
N VAL A 94 -46.71 13.41 -1.58
CA VAL A 94 -48.07 13.28 -1.05
C VAL A 94 -49.00 14.06 -1.98
N VAL A 95 -50.05 13.39 -2.47
CA VAL A 95 -51.02 13.96 -3.41
C VAL A 95 -52.39 13.93 -2.78
N ASP A 96 -53.07 15.08 -2.79
CA ASP A 96 -54.46 15.18 -2.35
C ASP A 96 -55.40 14.55 -3.40
N ILE A 97 -56.46 13.90 -2.91
CA ILE A 97 -57.53 13.27 -3.71
C ILE A 97 -58.91 13.87 -3.41
N SER A 98 -58.96 14.99 -2.69
CA SER A 98 -60.20 15.70 -2.38
C SER A 98 -60.96 16.10 -3.65
N SER A 99 -62.27 16.36 -3.51
CA SER A 99 -63.11 16.80 -4.64
C SER A 99 -62.59 18.06 -5.34
N SER A 100 -61.81 18.90 -4.64
CA SER A 100 -61.19 20.09 -5.23
C SER A 100 -60.15 19.76 -6.31
N MET A 101 -59.62 18.53 -6.31
CA MET A 101 -58.67 18.02 -7.29
C MET A 101 -59.33 17.54 -8.59
N LEU A 102 -60.66 17.45 -8.62
CA LEU A 102 -61.43 17.22 -9.84
C LEU A 102 -61.74 18.51 -10.60
N ALA A 103 -61.31 19.67 -10.10
CA ALA A 103 -61.44 20.93 -10.82
C ALA A 103 -60.70 20.89 -12.17
N GLU A 104 -61.32 21.47 -13.20
CA GLU A 104 -60.85 21.44 -14.60
C GLU A 104 -60.10 22.72 -15.02
N ASP A 105 -59.61 23.50 -14.05
CA ASP A 105 -58.74 24.65 -14.32
C ASP A 105 -57.40 24.23 -14.95
N PHE A 106 -57.02 22.96 -14.78
CA PHE A 106 -56.04 22.25 -15.60
C PHE A 106 -56.73 21.12 -16.38
N LYS A 107 -56.42 20.96 -17.66
CA LYS A 107 -57.00 19.87 -18.48
C LYS A 107 -56.27 18.53 -18.25
N PRO A 108 -56.97 17.41 -18.08
CA PRO A 108 -58.44 17.27 -17.94
C PRO A 108 -58.96 17.66 -16.55
N ASN A 109 -58.20 17.43 -15.49
CA ASN A 109 -58.44 18.00 -14.15
C ASN A 109 -57.09 18.11 -13.40
N ARG A 110 -57.08 18.78 -12.23
CA ARG A 110 -55.87 18.94 -11.40
C ARG A 110 -55.23 17.59 -11.05
N LEU A 111 -56.02 16.57 -10.71
CA LEU A 111 -55.50 15.26 -10.34
C LEU A 111 -54.71 14.61 -11.48
N GLU A 112 -55.26 14.61 -12.69
CA GLU A 112 -54.58 14.08 -13.88
C GLU A 112 -53.34 14.92 -14.27
N ALA A 113 -53.42 16.24 -14.10
CA ALA A 113 -52.26 17.11 -14.31
C ALA A 113 -51.11 16.82 -13.33
N VAL A 114 -51.43 16.57 -12.05
CA VAL A 114 -50.45 16.18 -11.03
C VAL A 114 -49.83 14.82 -11.35
N LYS A 115 -50.64 13.80 -11.70
CA LYS A 115 -50.12 12.48 -12.11
C LYS A 115 -49.12 12.59 -13.26
N LYS A 116 -49.46 13.35 -14.31
CA LYS A 116 -48.57 13.56 -15.46
C LYS A 116 -47.28 14.28 -15.08
N THR A 117 -47.36 15.24 -14.17
CA THR A 117 -46.19 16.00 -13.71
C THR A 117 -45.30 15.15 -12.80
N ALA A 118 -45.88 14.35 -11.91
CA ALA A 118 -45.18 13.40 -11.07
C ALA A 118 -44.45 12.34 -11.91
N ALA A 119 -45.10 11.78 -12.94
CA ALA A 119 -44.47 10.83 -13.86
C ALA A 119 -43.25 11.45 -14.56
N LYS A 120 -43.39 12.67 -15.11
CA LYS A 120 -42.27 13.41 -15.70
C LYS A 120 -41.15 13.73 -14.71
N PHE A 121 -41.50 14.00 -13.45
CA PHE A 121 -40.52 14.23 -12.39
C PHE A 121 -39.69 12.97 -12.12
N ILE A 122 -40.33 11.80 -12.08
CA ILE A 122 -39.68 10.50 -11.90
C ILE A 122 -38.80 10.16 -13.11
N GLU A 123 -39.29 10.34 -14.34
CA GLU A 123 -38.52 10.08 -15.58
C GLU A 123 -37.24 10.92 -15.67
N LYS A 124 -37.28 12.17 -15.19
CA LYS A 124 -36.12 13.07 -15.15
C LYS A 124 -35.09 12.72 -14.07
N ARG A 125 -35.37 11.72 -13.23
CA ARG A 125 -34.46 11.21 -12.22
C ARG A 125 -34.00 9.81 -12.62
N PRO A 126 -32.99 9.70 -13.51
CA PRO A 126 -32.26 8.46 -13.70
C PRO A 126 -31.43 8.23 -12.43
N GLY A 127 -32.04 7.57 -11.45
CA GLY A 127 -31.28 6.86 -10.42
C GLY A 127 -30.55 5.68 -11.03
#